data_AF-A0A4R2BH01-F1
#
_entry.id   AF-A0A4R2BH01-F1
#
_cell.length_a   1.000
_cell.length_b   1.000
_cell.length_c   1.000
_cell.angle_alpha   90.00
_cell.angle_beta   90.00
_cell.angle_gamma   90.00
#
_symmetry.space_group_name_H-M   'P 1'
#
loop_
_entity.id
_entity.type
_entity.pdbx_description
1 polymer ?
#
loop_
_entity_poly.entity_id
_entity_poly.type
_entity_poly.pdbx_seq_one_letter_code
_entity_poly.pdbx_strand_id
1 'polypeptide(L)'
;MELEITRVKRKLQTATGFVSFLGGIMALAGLNASMLIETDVFPDTMLVKLPLLGLFLGVFGLVTRNRSRMYAWWGIGLNLFILVFTFMMFGLSWTINAKP
;
A
#
# COMPACT_ATOMS: atom_id res chain seq x y z
N MET A 1 -22.00 -2.36 -40.95
CA MET A 1 -21.32 -2.78 -39.71
C MET A 1 -21.36 -1.58 -38.78
N GLU A 2 -22.43 -1.47 -38.02
CA GLU A 2 -22.62 -0.37 -37.07
C GLU A 2 -21.64 -0.59 -35.92
N LEU A 3 -20.67 0.31 -35.78
CA LEU A 3 -19.74 0.28 -34.67
C LEU A 3 -20.50 0.72 -33.43
N GLU A 4 -20.98 -0.25 -32.64
CA GLU A 4 -21.42 -0.01 -31.27
C GLU A 4 -20.24 0.59 -30.49
N ILE A 5 -20.18 1.92 -30.43
CA ILE A 5 -19.28 2.63 -29.54
C ILE A 5 -19.83 2.42 -28.13
N THR A 6 -19.51 1.29 -27.51
CA THR A 6 -19.74 1.04 -26.09
C THR A 6 -19.03 2.14 -25.31
N ARG A 7 -19.77 3.19 -24.94
CA ARG A 7 -19.31 4.23 -24.02
C ARG A 7 -19.05 3.56 -22.68
N VAL A 8 -17.81 3.14 -22.45
CA VAL A 8 -17.33 2.69 -21.14
C VAL A 8 -17.55 3.85 -20.17
N LYS A 9 -18.64 3.81 -19.40
CA LYS A 9 -18.92 4.79 -18.36
C LYS A 9 -17.76 4.71 -17.36
N ARG A 10 -16.81 5.64 -17.46
CA ARG A 10 -15.68 5.76 -16.53
C ARG A 10 -16.26 5.98 -15.13
N LYS A 11 -16.33 4.91 -14.33
CA LYS A 11 -16.69 5.03 -12.92
C LYS A 11 -15.60 5.83 -12.24
N LEU A 12 -15.97 6.93 -11.59
CA LEU A 12 -15.01 7.70 -10.82
C LEU A 12 -14.37 6.79 -9.76
N GLN A 13 -13.08 6.93 -9.61
CA GLN A 13 -12.24 6.23 -8.65
C GLN A 13 -12.59 6.68 -7.22
N THR A 14 -12.45 5.81 -6.21
CA THR A 14 -12.54 6.25 -4.81
C THR A 14 -11.33 7.09 -4.44
N ALA A 15 -11.53 8.32 -3.94
CA ALA A 15 -10.44 9.18 -3.48
C ALA A 15 -9.63 8.50 -2.35
N THR A 16 -10.31 7.83 -1.42
CA THR A 16 -9.66 7.11 -0.32
C THR A 16 -8.80 5.94 -0.81
N GLY A 17 -9.30 5.15 -1.75
CA GLY A 17 -8.52 4.10 -2.41
C GLY A 17 -7.33 4.65 -3.20
N PHE A 18 -7.46 5.82 -3.84
CA PHE A 18 -6.35 6.48 -4.52
C PHE A 18 -5.28 6.96 -3.55
N VAL A 19 -5.66 7.59 -2.44
CA VAL A 19 -4.72 8.03 -1.39
C VAL A 19 -4.03 6.82 -0.75
N SER A 20 -4.76 5.74 -0.48
CA SER A 20 -4.20 4.47 0.01
C SER A 20 -3.13 3.91 -0.93
N PHE A 21 -3.43 3.90 -2.24
CA PHE A 21 -2.52 3.43 -3.27
C PHE A 21 -1.26 4.31 -3.40
N LEU A 22 -1.42 5.63 -3.47
CA LEU A 22 -0.29 6.56 -3.53
C LEU A 22 0.59 6.47 -2.27
N GLY A 23 -0.04 6.39 -1.09
CA GLY A 23 0.65 6.17 0.18
C GLY A 23 1.47 4.87 0.16
N GLY A 24 0.90 3.78 -0.34
CA GLY A 24 1.59 2.50 -0.50
C GLY A 24 2.79 2.57 -1.44
N ILE A 25 2.67 3.26 -2.59
CA ILE A 25 3.80 3.47 -3.50
C ILE A 25 4.92 4.28 -2.83
N MET A 26 4.57 5.37 -2.15
CA MET A 26 5.56 6.22 -1.46
C MET A 26 6.27 5.44 -0.34
N ALA A 27 5.51 4.70 0.47
CA ALA A 27 6.07 3.85 1.52
C ALA A 27 6.99 2.77 0.94
N LEU A 28 6.58 2.12 -0.15
CA LEU A 28 7.38 1.10 -0.82
C LEU A 28 8.68 1.70 -1.38
N ALA A 29 8.60 2.85 -2.06
CA ALA A 29 9.77 3.53 -2.60
C ALA A 29 10.75 3.94 -1.48
N GLY A 30 10.22 4.49 -0.38
CA GLY A 30 11.01 4.84 0.79
C GLY A 30 11.70 3.64 1.41
N LEU A 31 10.96 2.54 1.64
CA LEU A 31 11.50 1.29 2.17
C LEU A 31 12.64 0.77 1.29
N ASN A 32 12.43 0.70 -0.03
CA ASN A 32 13.48 0.22 -0.94
C ASN A 32 14.70 1.15 -0.96
N ALA A 33 14.50 2.48 -0.96
CA ALA A 33 15.60 3.44 -0.89
C ALA A 33 16.40 3.30 0.41
N SER A 34 15.72 3.07 1.54
CA SER A 34 16.37 2.88 2.85
C SER A 34 17.29 1.66 2.87
N MET A 35 16.85 0.58 2.24
CA MET A 35 17.63 -0.66 2.13
C MET A 35 18.81 -0.49 1.20
N LEU A 36 18.63 0.26 0.11
CA LEU A 36 19.70 0.49 -0.85
C LEU A 36 20.83 1.37 -0.28
N ILE A 37 20.49 2.32 0.60
CA ILE A 37 21.44 3.26 1.21
C ILE A 37 21.99 2.72 2.54
N GLU A 38 21.52 1.55 2.99
CA GLU A 38 21.88 0.94 4.28
C GLU A 38 21.70 1.92 5.45
N THR A 39 20.62 2.71 5.42
CA THR A 39 20.36 3.66 6.51
C THR A 39 19.77 2.94 7.71
N ASP A 40 20.44 3.06 8.86
CA ASP A 40 19.98 2.45 10.12
C ASP A 40 18.70 3.10 10.68
N VAL A 41 18.35 4.30 10.20
CA VAL A 41 17.27 5.11 10.78
C VAL A 41 16.22 5.38 9.72
N PHE A 42 15.39 4.38 9.44
CA PHE A 42 14.17 4.60 8.68
C PHE A 42 12.99 4.92 9.60
N PRO A 43 12.13 5.91 9.27
CA PRO A 43 11.05 6.29 10.16
C PRO A 43 10.03 5.16 10.36
N ASP A 44 9.75 4.80 11.62
CA ASP A 44 8.64 3.89 11.99
C ASP A 44 7.30 4.37 11.38
N THR A 45 7.16 5.69 11.20
CA THR A 45 6.02 6.29 10.53
C THR A 45 5.84 5.79 9.09
N MET A 46 6.91 5.54 8.34
CA MET A 46 6.88 5.05 6.96
C MET A 46 6.77 3.52 6.87
N LEU A 47 7.34 2.78 7.82
CA LEU A 47 7.33 1.30 7.80
C LEU A 47 6.04 0.71 8.33
N VAL A 48 5.45 1.33 9.35
CA VAL A 48 4.30 0.77 10.07
C VAL A 48 3.09 1.69 9.95
N LYS A 49 3.20 2.95 10.40
CA LYS A 49 2.00 3.81 10.54
C LYS A 49 1.36 4.15 9.20
N LEU A 50 2.17 4.51 8.20
CA LEU A 50 1.70 4.89 6.87
C LEU A 50 1.08 3.69 6.13
N PRO A 51 1.69 2.49 6.11
CA PRO A 51 1.04 1.29 5.60
C PRO A 51 -0.25 0.93 6.33
N LEU A 52 -0.27 1.03 7.66
CA LEU A 52 -1.48 0.75 8.46
C LEU A 52 -2.63 1.70 8.08
N LEU A 53 -2.34 3.01 8.02
CA LEU A 53 -3.31 4.03 7.58
C LEU A 53 -3.77 3.77 6.14
N GLY A 54 -2.84 3.44 5.25
CA GLY A 54 -3.11 3.07 3.86
C GLY A 54 -4.05 1.87 3.77
N LEU A 55 -3.86 0.86 4.61
CA LEU A 55 -4.74 -0.30 4.69
C LEU A 55 -6.16 0.08 5.11
N PHE A 56 -6.31 0.90 6.16
CA PHE A 56 -7.63 1.40 6.59
C PHE A 56 -8.33 2.21 5.49
N LEU A 57 -7.60 3.11 4.82
CA LEU A 57 -8.14 3.91 3.72
C LEU A 57 -8.53 3.05 2.52
N GLY A 58 -7.76 2.00 2.23
CA GLY A 58 -8.04 1.03 1.19
C GLY A 58 -9.32 0.25 1.48
N VAL A 59 -9.47 -0.28 2.70
CA VAL A 59 -10.69 -0.98 3.15
C VAL A 59 -11.90 -0.05 3.08
N PHE A 60 -11.78 1.20 3.54
CA PHE A 60 -12.86 2.19 3.44
C PHE A 60 -13.22 2.51 1.96
N GLY A 61 -12.23 2.53 1.08
CA GLY A 61 -12.41 2.63 -0.37
C GLY A 61 -13.20 1.46 -0.97
N LEU A 62 -13.09 0.24 -0.42
CA LEU A 62 -13.90 -0.90 -0.87
C LEU A 62 -15.38 -0.76 -0.49
N VAL A 63 -15.66 -0.22 0.71
CA VAL A 63 -17.03 -0.07 1.23
C VAL A 63 -17.81 1.02 0.49
N THR A 64 -17.12 1.98 -0.14
CA THR A 64 -17.77 3.08 -0.85
C THR A 64 -18.58 2.59 -2.07
N ARG A 65 -19.88 2.92 -2.12
CA ARG A 65 -20.82 2.50 -3.18
C ARG A 65 -20.64 3.37 -4.44
N ASN A 66 -20.89 2.79 -5.62
CA ASN A 66 -20.92 3.48 -6.92
C ASN A 66 -19.60 4.07 -7.45
N ARG A 67 -18.46 3.70 -6.87
CA ARG A 67 -17.11 4.11 -7.34
C ARG A 67 -16.29 2.90 -7.79
N SER A 68 -15.26 3.15 -8.61
CA SER A 68 -14.28 2.13 -8.99
C SER A 68 -13.38 1.77 -7.81
N ARG A 69 -13.27 0.47 -7.52
CA ARG A 69 -12.53 -0.10 -6.37
C ARG A 69 -11.10 -0.50 -6.73
N MET A 70 -10.65 -0.23 -7.96
CA MET A 70 -9.35 -0.69 -8.45
C MET A 70 -8.20 -0.21 -7.56
N TYR A 71 -8.11 1.08 -7.27
CA TYR A 71 -7.05 1.59 -6.40
C TYR A 71 -7.20 1.18 -4.94
N ALA A 72 -8.42 0.89 -4.47
CA ALA A 72 -8.60 0.34 -3.14
C ALA A 72 -7.97 -1.06 -3.02
N TRP A 73 -8.18 -1.94 -4.00
CA TRP A 73 -7.53 -3.25 -4.04
C TRP A 73 -6.01 -3.16 -4.14
N TRP A 74 -5.49 -2.34 -5.06
CA TRP A 74 -4.05 -2.12 -5.18
C TRP A 74 -3.43 -1.50 -3.94
N GLY A 75 -4.12 -0.53 -3.34
CA GLY A 75 -3.69 0.10 -2.08
C GLY A 75 -3.62 -0.92 -0.94
N ILE A 76 -4.65 -1.75 -0.76
CA ILE A 76 -4.62 -2.82 0.25
C ILE A 76 -3.45 -3.77 -0.02
N GLY A 77 -3.27 -4.23 -1.26
CA GLY A 77 -2.21 -5.16 -1.62
C GLY A 77 -0.82 -4.61 -1.31
N LEU A 78 -0.52 -3.37 -1.72
CA LEU A 78 0.77 -2.73 -1.45
C LEU A 78 1.02 -2.54 0.04
N ASN A 79 0.04 -1.99 0.77
CA ASN A 79 0.21 -1.71 2.19
C ASN A 79 0.33 -3.01 3.01
N LEU A 80 -0.43 -4.05 2.67
CA LEU A 80 -0.32 -5.36 3.30
C LEU A 80 1.04 -6.02 3.02
N PHE A 81 1.51 -5.94 1.77
CA PHE A 81 2.83 -6.45 1.40
C PHE A 81 3.93 -5.80 2.24
N ILE A 82 3.92 -4.47 2.39
CA ILE A 82 4.89 -3.76 3.21
C ILE A 82 4.85 -4.23 4.67
N LEU A 83 3.66 -4.34 5.27
CA LEU A 83 3.53 -4.80 6.65
C LEU A 83 4.05 -6.24 6.86
N VAL A 84 3.70 -7.15 5.95
CA VAL A 84 4.20 -8.54 6.00
C VAL A 84 5.72 -8.57 5.84
N PHE A 85 6.24 -7.79 4.90
CA PHE A 85 7.67 -7.66 4.68
C PHE A 85 8.39 -7.13 5.92
N THR A 86 7.88 -6.06 6.53
CA THR A 86 8.42 -5.48 7.77
C THR A 86 8.37 -6.50 8.91
N PHE A 87 7.25 -7.20 9.08
CA PHE A 87 7.12 -8.26 10.08
C PHE A 87 8.15 -9.39 9.88
N MET A 88 8.34 -9.84 8.64
CA MET A 88 9.36 -10.83 8.30
C MET A 88 10.77 -10.32 8.60
N MET A 89 11.08 -9.07 8.24
CA MET A 89 12.39 -8.48 8.50
C MET A 89 12.69 -8.45 10.01
N PHE A 90 11.74 -8.02 10.84
CA PHE A 90 11.90 -8.08 12.30
C PHE A 90 12.09 -9.51 12.82
N GLY A 91 11.28 -10.46 12.35
CA GLY A 91 11.38 -11.87 12.78
C GLY A 91 12.73 -12.52 12.40
N LEU A 92 13.22 -12.24 11.20
CA LEU A 92 14.52 -12.72 10.72
C LEU A 92 15.67 -12.05 11.48
N SER A 93 15.60 -10.74 11.71
CA SER A 93 16.60 -10.01 12.52
C SER A 93 16.68 -10.54 13.95
N TRP A 94 15.55 -10.87 14.58
CA TRP A 94 15.52 -11.49 15.91
C TRP A 94 16.15 -12.89 15.91
N THR A 95 15.92 -13.67 14.85
CA THR A 95 16.47 -15.03 14.72
C THR A 95 17.98 -15.02 14.52
N ILE A 96 18.51 -14.03 13.80
CA ILE A 96 19.94 -13.92 13.47
C ILE A 96 20.72 -13.22 14.59
N ASN A 97 20.13 -12.21 15.26
CA ASN A 97 20.74 -11.49 16.38
C ASN A 97 20.02 -11.81 17.70
N ALA A 98 20.02 -13.09 18.07
CA ALA A 98 19.58 -13.55 19.38
C ALA A 98 20.61 -13.15 20.46
N LYS A 99 20.78 -11.86 20.73
CA LYS A 99 21.32 -11.43 22.02
C LYS A 99 20.14 -11.40 23.01
N PRO A 100 20.26 -12.08 24.17
CA PRO A 100 19.21 -12.09 25.19
C PRO A 100 18.87 -10.69 25.67
#